data_AF-A0A846SWM2-F1
#
_entry.id   AF-A0A846SWM2-F1
#
_cell.length_a   1.000
_cell.length_b   1.000
_cell.length_c   1.000
_cell.angle_alpha   90.00
_cell.angle_beta   90.00
_cell.angle_gamma   90.00
#
_symmetry.space_group_name_H-M   'P 1'
#
loop_
_entity.id
_entity.type
_entity.pdbx_description
1 polymer ?
#
loop_
_entity_poly.entity_id
_entity_poly.type
_entity_poly.pdbx_seq_one_letter_code
_entity_poly.pdbx_strand_id
1 'polypeptide(L)'
;MLDFAVYARFFLAMPLIFMAEVVAGPRLRAAGLHFVEGNFVRPEDLPAVETAIVRASRRREALLPEIIMLGIALVGAWHSAEILSMTTATWSYTVVEGETELLLAGLWYRFVAVPILQFFMYRWLWRLLIWTLFLRDLSRLNLNLVATHPDRAGGLGFLGGAHLSLAIFAFAFSCVLSAHVAFQVYFEAVPIETFKILFLVYLVLMELICLGPLLIFAPLLAQARRQGLRQYSILADSYNRAFEQKWVTGQTSPDEPLLGSADIQSLADLGNSFGVIREMRLFPFSQQQILQIAVIASLPGLPLIFLVMPVGELLSLLAGALL
;
A
#
# COMPACT_ATOMS: atom_id res chain seq x y z
N MET A 1 15.64 3.50 -32.63
CA MET A 1 16.39 2.55 -31.76
C MET A 1 16.24 2.83 -30.26
N LEU A 2 15.88 4.05 -29.82
CA LEU A 2 15.71 4.37 -28.40
C LEU A 2 14.23 4.37 -28.02
N ASP A 3 13.71 3.24 -27.54
CA ASP A 3 12.37 3.16 -26.92
C ASP A 3 12.53 2.91 -25.42
N PHE A 4 12.63 3.99 -24.65
CA PHE A 4 12.87 3.92 -23.21
C PHE A 4 11.75 3.17 -22.48
N ALA A 5 10.50 3.30 -22.95
CA ALA A 5 9.35 2.67 -22.30
C ALA A 5 9.39 1.15 -22.47
N VAL A 6 9.79 0.63 -23.64
CA VAL A 6 9.96 -0.81 -23.86
C VAL A 6 11.09 -1.36 -23.00
N TYR A 7 12.23 -0.68 -22.92
CA TYR A 7 13.33 -1.10 -22.05
C TYR A 7 12.92 -1.11 -20.57
N ALA A 8 12.25 -0.06 -20.09
CA ALA A 8 11.78 -0.02 -18.70
C ALA A 8 10.75 -1.11 -18.40
N ARG A 9 9.84 -1.42 -19.35
CA ARG A 9 8.85 -2.50 -19.17
C ARG A 9 9.50 -3.86 -18.99
N PHE A 10 10.47 -4.22 -19.83
CA PHE A 10 11.04 -5.57 -19.81
C PHE A 10 12.26 -5.74 -18.92
N PHE A 11 13.12 -4.73 -18.77
CA PHE A 11 14.32 -4.84 -17.94
C PHE A 11 14.09 -4.45 -16.49
N LEU A 12 13.05 -3.64 -16.20
CA LEU A 12 12.74 -3.23 -14.82
C LEU A 12 11.39 -3.80 -14.37
N ALA A 13 10.29 -3.37 -15.01
CA ALA A 13 8.96 -3.64 -14.47
C ALA A 13 8.61 -5.14 -14.47
N MET A 14 8.91 -5.85 -15.55
CA MET A 14 8.64 -7.29 -15.65
C MET A 14 9.39 -8.08 -14.57
N PRO A 15 10.74 -8.00 -14.42
CA PRO A 15 11.45 -8.63 -13.31
C PRO A 15 10.91 -8.26 -11.93
N LEU A 16 10.55 -7.00 -11.71
CA LEU A 16 9.98 -6.53 -10.44
C LEU A 16 8.61 -7.16 -10.15
N ILE A 17 7.74 -7.29 -11.16
CA ILE A 17 6.43 -7.96 -11.03
C ILE A 17 6.61 -9.44 -10.69
N PHE A 18 7.62 -10.11 -11.24
CA PHE A 18 7.96 -11.48 -10.88
C PHE A 18 8.51 -11.57 -9.45
N MET A 19 9.45 -10.69 -9.08
CA MET A 19 10.01 -10.63 -7.73
C MET A 19 8.95 -10.30 -6.68
N ALA A 20 7.91 -9.56 -7.04
CA ALA A 20 6.81 -9.25 -6.14
C ALA A 20 6.14 -10.51 -5.56
N GLU A 21 6.19 -11.66 -6.25
CA GLU A 21 5.58 -12.91 -5.74
C GLU A 21 6.34 -13.42 -4.54
N VAL A 22 7.66 -13.32 -4.62
CA VAL A 22 8.58 -13.74 -3.57
C VAL A 22 8.55 -12.74 -2.41
N VAL A 23 8.32 -11.46 -2.67
CA VAL A 23 8.37 -10.39 -1.66
C VAL A 23 7.04 -10.19 -0.95
N ALA A 24 5.94 -10.02 -1.70
CA ALA A 24 4.63 -9.65 -1.15
C ALA A 24 3.80 -10.89 -0.75
N GLY A 25 3.88 -11.98 -1.52
CA GLY A 25 3.11 -13.20 -1.26
C GLY A 25 3.28 -13.75 0.17
N PRO A 26 4.52 -14.01 0.63
CA PRO A 26 4.78 -14.50 1.98
C PRO A 26 4.33 -13.52 3.07
N ARG A 27 4.52 -12.20 2.87
CA ARG A 27 4.15 -11.18 3.85
C ARG A 27 2.65 -11.05 4.04
N LEU A 28 1.88 -11.07 2.94
CA LEU A 28 0.41 -11.08 3.02
C LEU A 28 -0.11 -12.38 3.64
N ARG A 29 0.51 -13.53 3.32
CA ARG A 29 0.17 -14.81 3.96
C ARG A 29 0.45 -14.78 5.46
N ALA A 30 1.63 -14.31 5.87
CA ALA A 30 1.99 -14.19 7.27
C ALA A 30 1.02 -13.26 8.02
N ALA A 31 0.64 -12.13 7.42
CA ALA A 31 -0.38 -11.25 7.98
C ALA A 31 -1.74 -11.96 8.14
N GLY A 32 -2.15 -12.77 7.16
CA GLY A 32 -3.36 -13.58 7.26
C GLY A 32 -3.33 -14.58 8.41
N LEU A 33 -2.19 -15.25 8.63
CA LEU A 33 -1.99 -16.20 9.74
C LEU A 33 -1.92 -15.50 11.10
N HIS A 34 -1.38 -14.28 11.13
CA HIS A 34 -1.22 -13.50 12.36
C HIS A 34 -2.57 -13.18 13.04
N PHE A 35 -3.68 -13.15 12.29
CA PHE A 35 -5.02 -13.04 12.90
C PHE A 35 -5.33 -14.19 13.87
N VAL A 36 -4.86 -15.40 13.57
CA VAL A 36 -5.08 -16.59 14.41
C VAL A 36 -4.01 -16.67 15.49
N GLU A 37 -2.74 -16.47 15.14
CA GLU A 37 -1.61 -16.53 16.09
C GLU A 37 -1.68 -15.44 17.17
N GLY A 38 -2.18 -14.26 16.82
CA GLY A 38 -2.28 -13.10 17.71
C GLY A 38 -3.51 -13.08 18.62
N ASN A 39 -4.31 -14.16 18.68
CA ASN A 39 -5.56 -14.22 19.45
C ASN A 39 -6.56 -13.08 19.15
N PHE A 40 -6.51 -12.51 17.93
CA PHE A 40 -7.45 -11.48 17.50
C PHE A 40 -8.82 -12.06 17.13
N VAL A 41 -8.86 -13.36 16.81
CA VAL A 41 -10.09 -14.08 16.49
C VAL A 41 -10.52 -14.85 17.73
N ARG A 42 -11.82 -14.76 18.06
CA ARG A 42 -12.38 -15.52 19.19
C ARG A 42 -12.46 -17.01 18.84
N PRO A 43 -12.36 -17.93 19.82
CA PRO A 43 -12.47 -19.36 19.57
C PRO A 43 -13.74 -19.78 18.82
N GLU A 44 -14.85 -19.07 19.07
CA GLU A 44 -16.16 -19.26 18.41
C GLU A 44 -16.14 -18.95 16.89
N ASP A 45 -15.26 -18.06 16.45
CA ASP A 45 -15.17 -17.60 15.06
C ASP A 45 -14.08 -18.33 14.25
N LEU A 46 -13.30 -19.24 14.86
CA LEU A 46 -12.25 -20.01 14.18
C LEU A 46 -12.77 -20.80 12.96
N PRO A 47 -13.93 -21.50 13.02
CA PRO A 47 -14.47 -22.19 11.85
C PRO A 47 -14.80 -21.24 10.68
N ALA A 48 -15.18 -19.99 10.99
CA ALA A 48 -15.47 -18.99 9.98
C ALA A 48 -14.19 -18.51 9.28
N VAL A 49 -13.08 -18.38 10.02
CA VAL A 49 -11.75 -18.07 9.47
C VAL A 49 -11.27 -19.19 8.55
N GLU A 50 -11.35 -20.44 8.98
CA GLU A 50 -11.00 -21.59 8.15
C GLU A 50 -11.81 -21.60 6.84
N THR A 51 -13.11 -21.33 6.93
CA THR A 51 -13.98 -21.21 5.75
C THR A 51 -13.56 -20.06 4.83
N ALA A 52 -13.09 -18.93 5.38
CA ALA A 52 -12.57 -17.82 4.60
C ALA A 52 -11.24 -18.17 3.91
N ILE A 53 -10.35 -18.91 4.58
CA ILE A 53 -9.10 -19.41 4.01
C ILE A 53 -9.39 -20.37 2.85
N VAL A 54 -10.31 -21.33 3.03
CA VAL A 54 -10.71 -22.28 1.98
C VAL A 54 -11.31 -21.54 0.78
N ARG A 55 -12.17 -20.53 1.02
CA ARG A 55 -12.72 -19.67 -0.05
C ARG A 55 -11.62 -18.93 -0.82
N ALA A 56 -10.64 -18.38 -0.11
CA ALA A 56 -9.50 -17.69 -0.74
C ALA A 56 -8.65 -18.66 -1.58
N SER A 57 -8.38 -19.87 -1.07
CA SER A 57 -7.65 -20.91 -1.83
C SER A 57 -8.39 -21.32 -3.09
N ARG A 58 -9.71 -21.60 -2.99
CA ARG A 58 -10.54 -21.96 -4.15
C ARG A 58 -10.56 -20.87 -5.23
N ARG A 59 -10.59 -19.60 -4.85
CA ARG A 59 -10.52 -18.48 -5.82
C ARG A 59 -9.15 -18.35 -6.47
N ARG A 60 -8.09 -18.68 -5.73
CA ARG A 60 -6.71 -18.68 -6.24
C ARG A 60 -6.47 -19.83 -7.21
N GLU A 61 -7.07 -21.00 -6.96
CA GLU A 61 -6.92 -22.22 -7.77
C GLU A 61 -7.94 -22.32 -8.92
N ALA A 62 -8.89 -21.40 -9.00
CA ALA A 62 -9.90 -21.41 -10.06
C ALA A 62 -9.27 -21.13 -11.43
N LEU A 63 -9.48 -22.03 -12.38
CA LEU A 63 -9.00 -21.90 -13.77
C LEU A 63 -9.76 -20.83 -14.57
N LEU A 64 -11.04 -20.60 -14.26
CA LEU A 64 -11.88 -19.67 -15.03
C LEU A 64 -11.33 -18.23 -15.02
N PRO A 65 -10.98 -17.61 -13.87
CA PRO A 65 -10.30 -16.31 -13.86
C PRO A 65 -8.99 -16.32 -14.67
N GLU A 66 -8.20 -17.38 -14.61
CA GLU A 66 -6.93 -17.45 -15.35
C GLU A 66 -7.15 -17.43 -16.87
N ILE A 67 -8.12 -18.20 -17.36
CA ILE A 67 -8.49 -18.21 -18.78
C ILE A 67 -9.03 -16.84 -19.21
N ILE A 68 -9.88 -16.21 -18.39
CA ILE A 68 -10.42 -14.87 -18.67
C ILE A 68 -9.29 -13.84 -18.72
N MET A 69 -8.37 -13.85 -17.76
CA MET A 69 -7.23 -12.93 -17.75
C MET A 69 -6.32 -13.12 -18.96
N LEU A 70 -6.11 -14.37 -19.39
CA LEU A 70 -5.34 -14.66 -20.61
C LEU A 70 -6.06 -14.13 -21.85
N GLY A 71 -7.37 -14.36 -21.97
CA GLY A 71 -8.17 -13.82 -23.07
C GLY A 71 -8.14 -12.29 -23.12
N ILE A 72 -8.32 -11.63 -21.97
CA ILE A 72 -8.22 -10.17 -21.86
C ILE A 72 -6.81 -9.69 -22.21
N ALA A 73 -5.75 -10.39 -21.80
CA ALA A 73 -4.37 -10.03 -22.13
C ALA A 73 -4.09 -10.15 -23.64
N LEU A 74 -4.65 -11.15 -24.33
CA LEU A 74 -4.52 -11.29 -25.77
C LEU A 74 -5.29 -10.17 -26.52
N VAL A 75 -6.50 -9.85 -26.07
CA VAL A 75 -7.31 -8.76 -26.66
C VAL A 75 -6.72 -7.38 -26.34
N GLY A 76 -6.23 -7.16 -25.13
CA GLY A 76 -5.55 -5.93 -24.72
C GLY A 76 -4.24 -5.73 -25.50
N ALA A 77 -3.54 -6.82 -25.78
CA ALA A 77 -2.44 -6.85 -26.73
C ALA A 77 -2.88 -6.74 -28.18
N TRP A 78 -4.16 -6.65 -28.53
CA TRP A 78 -4.65 -6.30 -29.87
C TRP A 78 -5.00 -4.81 -30.01
N HIS A 79 -5.40 -4.15 -28.92
CA HIS A 79 -5.72 -2.72 -28.93
C HIS A 79 -4.53 -1.80 -28.59
N SER A 80 -3.57 -2.27 -27.79
CA SER A 80 -2.42 -1.44 -27.34
C SER A 80 -1.42 -0.97 -28.42
N ALA A 81 -1.60 -1.32 -29.70
CA ALA A 81 -0.76 -0.89 -30.82
C ALA A 81 -1.32 0.36 -31.49
N GLU A 82 -2.63 0.60 -31.40
CA GLU A 82 -3.24 1.80 -31.99
C GLU A 82 -2.84 3.08 -31.22
N ILE A 83 -2.43 2.96 -29.95
CA ILE A 83 -1.97 4.08 -29.12
C ILE A 83 -0.55 4.54 -29.54
N LEU A 84 0.21 3.72 -30.26
CA LEU A 84 1.49 4.11 -30.89
C LEU A 84 1.24 4.45 -32.37
N SER A 85 0.37 5.42 -32.62
CA SER A 85 0.28 6.08 -33.92
C SER A 85 1.50 6.98 -34.10
N MET A 86 2.67 6.38 -34.36
CA MET A 86 3.91 7.09 -34.62
C MET A 86 4.27 6.98 -36.10
N THR A 87 4.31 8.13 -36.77
CA THR A 87 4.51 8.34 -38.22
C THR A 87 5.91 8.01 -38.73
N THR A 88 6.75 7.33 -37.94
CA THR A 88 8.17 7.06 -38.26
C THR A 88 8.51 5.59 -38.06
N ALA A 89 9.24 4.99 -39.01
CA ALA A 89 9.67 3.60 -38.93
C ALA A 89 10.47 3.33 -37.63
N THR A 90 10.12 2.24 -36.94
CA THR A 90 10.70 1.86 -35.64
C THR A 90 11.23 0.42 -35.71
N TRP A 91 11.91 -0.06 -34.66
CA TRP A 91 12.37 -1.45 -34.54
C TRP A 91 11.23 -2.48 -34.65
N SER A 92 9.97 -2.07 -34.43
CA SER A 92 8.78 -2.91 -34.43
C SER A 92 7.94 -2.85 -35.71
N TYR A 93 8.03 -1.77 -36.51
CA TYR A 93 7.31 -1.62 -37.77
C TYR A 93 8.13 -0.81 -38.79
N THR A 94 8.08 -1.23 -40.05
CA THR A 94 8.58 -0.48 -41.19
C THR A 94 7.43 0.17 -41.92
N VAL A 95 7.64 1.38 -42.43
CA VAL A 95 6.69 2.04 -43.33
C VAL A 95 7.24 1.89 -44.73
N VAL A 96 6.59 1.06 -45.56
CA VAL A 96 6.95 0.85 -46.97
C VAL A 96 5.74 1.26 -47.81
N GLU A 97 5.92 2.21 -48.72
CA GLU A 97 4.85 2.73 -49.61
C GLU A 97 3.56 3.22 -48.92
N GLY A 98 3.66 3.70 -47.68
CA GLY A 98 2.51 4.18 -46.91
C GLY A 98 1.72 3.07 -46.19
N GLU A 99 2.10 1.81 -46.37
CA GLU A 99 1.62 0.68 -45.59
C GLU A 99 2.58 0.42 -44.41
N THR A 100 2.00 0.11 -43.25
CA THR A 100 2.77 -0.20 -42.03
C THR A 100 2.92 -1.71 -41.92
N GLU A 101 4.11 -2.23 -42.23
CA GLU A 101 4.44 -3.64 -42.07
C GLU A 101 5.10 -3.89 -40.72
N LEU A 102 4.56 -4.84 -39.95
CA LEU A 102 5.14 -5.29 -38.70
C LEU A 102 6.37 -6.17 -38.97
N LEU A 103 7.52 -5.80 -38.39
CA LEU A 103 8.68 -6.70 -38.40
C LEU A 103 8.41 -7.90 -37.48
N LEU A 104 9.17 -8.99 -37.66
CA LEU A 104 9.12 -10.19 -36.82
C LEU A 104 9.29 -9.86 -35.32
N ALA A 105 10.14 -8.87 -35.00
CA ALA A 105 10.33 -8.39 -33.64
C ALA A 105 9.08 -7.68 -33.07
N GLY A 106 8.37 -6.91 -33.91
CA GLY A 106 7.09 -6.28 -33.56
C GLY A 106 6.00 -7.32 -33.31
N LEU A 107 5.91 -8.35 -34.15
CA LEU A 107 4.99 -9.48 -33.96
C LEU A 107 5.27 -10.22 -32.65
N TRP A 108 6.53 -10.53 -32.35
CA TRP A 108 6.90 -11.17 -31.08
C TRP A 108 6.55 -10.32 -29.87
N TYR A 109 6.89 -9.02 -29.90
CA TYR A 109 6.51 -8.09 -28.84
C TYR A 109 4.99 -8.06 -28.64
N ARG A 110 4.24 -8.02 -29.74
CA ARG A 110 2.78 -7.90 -29.76
C ARG A 110 2.08 -9.14 -29.23
N PHE A 111 2.44 -10.32 -29.75
CA PHE A 111 1.71 -11.56 -29.49
C PHE A 111 2.26 -12.39 -28.34
N VAL A 112 3.48 -12.10 -27.88
CA VAL A 112 4.12 -12.86 -26.81
C VAL A 112 4.41 -11.96 -25.62
N ALA A 113 5.22 -10.93 -25.81
CA ALA A 113 5.76 -10.17 -24.69
C ALA A 113 4.71 -9.34 -23.94
N VAL A 114 3.85 -8.60 -24.66
CA VAL A 114 2.77 -7.79 -24.07
C VAL A 114 1.70 -8.65 -23.38
N PRO A 115 1.15 -9.72 -23.99
CA PRO A 115 0.19 -10.60 -23.32
C PRO A 115 0.74 -11.22 -22.05
N ILE A 116 2.00 -11.67 -22.06
CA ILE A 116 2.64 -12.24 -20.87
C ILE A 116 2.66 -11.20 -19.75
N LEU A 117 3.15 -9.98 -20.03
CA LEU A 117 3.20 -8.91 -19.04
C LEU A 117 1.80 -8.57 -18.48
N GLN A 118 0.82 -8.39 -19.36
CA GLN A 118 -0.56 -8.09 -18.98
C GLN A 118 -1.18 -9.20 -18.15
N PHE A 119 -0.98 -10.47 -18.53
CA PHE A 119 -1.46 -11.62 -17.79
C PHE A 119 -0.91 -11.64 -16.35
N PHE A 120 0.40 -11.43 -16.16
CA PHE A 120 0.99 -11.40 -14.83
C PHE A 120 0.50 -10.21 -13.99
N MET A 121 0.28 -9.05 -14.62
CA MET A 121 -0.33 -7.90 -13.96
C MET A 121 -1.77 -8.19 -13.51
N TYR A 122 -2.61 -8.73 -14.40
CA TYR A 122 -3.99 -9.09 -14.06
C TYR A 122 -4.04 -10.16 -12.96
N ARG A 123 -3.16 -11.16 -13.03
CA ARG A 123 -3.03 -12.19 -11.99
C ARG A 123 -2.67 -11.59 -10.63
N TRP A 124 -1.87 -10.52 -10.60
CA TRP A 124 -1.60 -9.77 -9.38
C TRP A 124 -2.78 -8.97 -8.86
N LEU A 125 -3.50 -8.27 -9.73
CA LEU A 125 -4.73 -7.59 -9.36
C LEU A 125 -5.78 -8.57 -8.83
N TRP A 126 -5.88 -9.75 -9.44
CA TRP A 126 -6.74 -10.83 -8.95
C TRP A 126 -6.33 -11.32 -7.56
N ARG A 127 -5.02 -11.51 -7.31
CA ARG A 127 -4.51 -11.84 -5.96
C ARG A 127 -4.82 -10.77 -4.92
N LEU A 128 -4.65 -9.50 -5.28
CA LEU A 128 -5.00 -8.38 -4.41
C LEU A 128 -6.51 -8.34 -4.13
N LEU A 129 -7.35 -8.64 -5.13
CA LEU A 129 -8.79 -8.76 -4.96
C LEU A 129 -9.16 -9.94 -4.04
N ILE A 130 -8.56 -11.12 -4.23
CA ILE A 130 -8.77 -12.27 -3.32
C ILE A 130 -8.41 -11.88 -1.89
N TRP A 131 -7.25 -11.24 -1.71
CA TRP A 131 -6.80 -10.75 -0.41
C TRP A 131 -7.79 -9.73 0.20
N THR A 132 -8.27 -8.78 -0.59
CA THR A 132 -9.27 -7.80 -0.16
C THR A 132 -10.58 -8.46 0.28
N LEU A 133 -11.04 -9.46 -0.48
CA LEU A 133 -12.25 -10.22 -0.13
C LEU A 133 -12.04 -11.07 1.12
N PHE A 134 -10.84 -11.62 1.32
CA PHE A 134 -10.47 -12.33 2.55
C PHE A 134 -10.48 -11.37 3.76
N LEU A 135 -9.88 -10.19 3.63
CA LEU A 135 -9.93 -9.16 4.68
C LEU A 135 -11.36 -8.71 4.98
N ARG A 136 -12.22 -8.61 3.96
CA ARG A 136 -13.65 -8.33 4.14
C ARG A 136 -14.39 -9.42 4.90
N ASP A 137 -14.05 -10.69 4.65
CA ASP A 137 -14.65 -11.80 5.37
C ASP A 137 -14.19 -11.77 6.85
N LEU A 138 -12.92 -11.44 7.12
CA LEU A 138 -12.39 -11.28 8.48
C LEU A 138 -12.96 -10.06 9.22
N SER A 139 -13.16 -8.93 8.53
CA SER A 139 -13.68 -7.70 9.15
C SER A 139 -15.13 -7.82 9.62
N ARG A 140 -15.84 -8.88 9.20
CA ARG A 140 -17.21 -9.18 9.62
C ARG A 140 -17.28 -10.06 10.87
N LEU A 141 -16.14 -10.60 11.31
CA LEU A 141 -16.04 -11.40 12.52
C LEU A 141 -15.92 -10.50 13.75
N ASN A 142 -16.18 -11.05 14.94
CA ASN A 142 -16.07 -10.32 16.19
C ASN A 142 -14.61 -10.29 16.66
N LEU A 143 -13.78 -9.51 15.96
CA LEU A 143 -12.37 -9.38 16.29
C LEU A 143 -12.18 -8.78 17.69
N ASN A 144 -11.25 -9.34 18.46
CA ASN A 144 -10.88 -8.89 19.79
C ASN A 144 -9.91 -7.71 19.71
N LEU A 145 -10.43 -6.55 19.29
CA LEU A 145 -9.64 -5.33 19.20
C LEU A 145 -9.48 -4.68 20.58
N VAL A 146 -8.24 -4.34 20.92
CA VAL A 146 -7.92 -3.68 22.19
C VAL A 146 -7.56 -2.22 21.92
N ALA A 147 -8.37 -1.29 22.44
CA ALA A 147 -8.17 0.14 22.20
C ALA A 147 -6.87 0.70 22.81
N THR A 148 -6.36 0.06 23.86
CA THR A 148 -5.07 0.38 24.52
C THR A 148 -3.88 -0.30 23.87
N HIS A 149 -4.05 -1.00 22.74
CA HIS A 149 -2.96 -1.73 22.10
C HIS A 149 -1.83 -0.75 21.67
N PRO A 150 -0.55 -1.09 21.91
CA PRO A 150 0.59 -0.17 21.70
C PRO A 150 0.78 0.25 20.23
N ASP A 151 0.26 -0.54 19.29
CA ASP A 151 0.28 -0.18 17.88
C ASP A 151 -0.65 0.98 17.51
N ARG A 152 -1.52 1.49 18.40
CA ARG A 152 -2.52 2.53 18.09
C ARG A 152 -3.42 2.20 16.90
N ALA A 153 -3.59 0.92 16.58
CA ALA A 153 -4.43 0.41 15.50
C ALA A 153 -5.24 -0.81 15.96
N GLY A 154 -5.51 -0.90 17.26
CA GLY A 154 -6.32 -1.96 17.84
C GLY A 154 -5.73 -3.36 17.72
N GLY A 155 -4.42 -3.47 17.46
CA GLY A 155 -3.75 -4.74 17.16
C GLY A 155 -3.62 -5.07 15.67
N LEU A 156 -4.24 -4.28 14.78
CA LEU A 156 -4.23 -4.53 13.33
C LEU A 156 -3.08 -3.85 12.58
N GLY A 157 -2.16 -3.17 13.28
CA GLY A 157 -1.07 -2.40 12.67
C GLY A 157 -0.08 -3.23 11.83
N PHE A 158 -0.01 -4.55 12.06
CA PHE A 158 0.80 -5.46 11.25
C PHE A 158 0.35 -5.50 9.79
N LEU A 159 -0.93 -5.23 9.50
CA LEU A 159 -1.47 -5.21 8.14
C LEU A 159 -0.82 -4.11 7.29
N GLY A 160 -0.66 -2.90 7.85
CA GLY A 160 0.06 -1.83 7.17
C GLY A 160 1.50 -2.22 6.86
N GLY A 161 2.17 -2.95 7.78
CA GLY A 161 3.52 -3.44 7.57
C GLY A 161 3.62 -4.46 6.45
N ALA A 162 2.64 -5.36 6.35
CA ALA A 162 2.56 -6.33 5.26
C ALA A 162 2.26 -5.64 3.91
N HIS A 163 1.37 -4.65 3.89
CA HIS A 163 1.00 -3.92 2.68
C HIS A 163 2.13 -3.05 2.12
N LEU A 164 3.11 -2.64 2.94
CA LEU A 164 4.32 -1.97 2.45
C LEU A 164 5.05 -2.80 1.38
N SER A 165 4.94 -4.14 1.43
CA SER A 165 5.53 -5.01 0.40
C SER A 165 4.93 -4.84 -1.00
N LEU A 166 3.73 -4.27 -1.11
CA LEU A 166 3.10 -3.93 -2.39
C LEU A 166 3.76 -2.71 -3.07
N ALA A 167 4.58 -1.95 -2.35
CA ALA A 167 5.30 -0.80 -2.92
C ALA A 167 6.24 -1.19 -4.07
N ILE A 168 6.62 -2.47 -4.20
CA ILE A 168 7.37 -2.98 -5.36
C ILE A 168 6.61 -2.77 -6.68
N PHE A 169 5.26 -2.83 -6.66
CA PHE A 169 4.44 -2.52 -7.84
C PHE A 169 4.49 -1.04 -8.16
N ALA A 170 4.39 -0.19 -7.14
CA ALA A 170 4.53 1.25 -7.34
C ALA A 170 5.90 1.56 -7.97
N PHE A 171 6.99 1.04 -7.42
CA PHE A 171 8.30 1.20 -8.05
C PHE A 171 8.32 0.71 -9.52
N ALA A 172 7.82 -0.49 -9.79
CA ALA A 172 7.79 -1.07 -11.15
C ALA A 172 7.02 -0.23 -12.16
N PHE A 173 5.81 0.22 -11.81
CA PHE A 173 5.00 1.06 -12.69
C PHE A 173 5.60 2.45 -12.87
N SER A 174 6.22 3.00 -11.83
CA SER A 174 6.89 4.29 -11.89
C SER A 174 8.10 4.26 -12.81
N CYS A 175 8.86 3.15 -12.88
CA CYS A 175 9.93 2.99 -13.88
C CYS A 175 9.39 3.16 -15.31
N VAL A 176 8.26 2.51 -15.63
CA VAL A 176 7.64 2.60 -16.97
C VAL A 176 7.11 4.00 -17.25
N LEU A 177 6.43 4.59 -16.27
CA LEU A 177 5.89 5.95 -16.38
C LEU A 177 7.02 6.97 -16.59
N SER A 178 8.08 6.88 -15.79
CA SER A 178 9.22 7.79 -15.86
C SER A 178 9.98 7.63 -17.17
N ALA A 179 10.14 6.41 -17.68
CA ALA A 179 10.76 6.19 -18.99
C ALA A 179 9.93 6.76 -20.14
N HIS A 180 8.59 6.67 -20.05
CA HIS A 180 7.70 7.30 -21.02
C HIS A 180 7.81 8.83 -20.99
N VAL A 181 7.79 9.43 -19.80
CA VAL A 181 7.97 10.89 -19.63
C VAL A 181 9.36 11.32 -20.10
N ALA A 182 10.42 10.59 -19.78
CA ALA A 182 11.78 10.87 -20.22
C ALA A 182 11.87 10.96 -21.75
N PHE A 183 11.20 10.03 -22.45
CA PHE A 183 11.16 10.02 -23.90
C PHE A 183 10.49 11.28 -24.46
N GLN A 184 9.32 11.65 -23.94
CA GLN A 184 8.59 12.85 -24.41
C GLN A 184 9.33 14.16 -24.08
N VAL A 185 9.94 14.26 -22.90
CA VAL A 185 10.72 15.44 -22.52
C VAL A 185 11.97 15.57 -23.41
N TYR A 186 12.70 14.48 -23.62
CA TYR A 186 13.98 14.53 -24.34
C TYR A 186 13.83 14.61 -25.87
N PHE A 187 12.92 13.82 -26.46
CA PHE A 187 12.77 13.73 -27.92
C PHE A 187 11.65 14.61 -28.48
N GLU A 188 10.57 14.82 -27.73
CA GLU A 188 9.42 15.62 -28.18
C GLU A 188 9.45 17.05 -27.59
N ALA A 189 10.47 17.38 -26.78
CA ALA A 189 10.64 18.66 -26.11
C ALA A 189 9.41 19.11 -25.30
N VAL A 190 8.62 18.16 -24.80
CA VAL A 190 7.43 18.45 -24.00
C VAL A 190 7.88 18.96 -22.62
N PRO A 191 7.36 20.11 -22.14
CA PRO A 191 7.71 20.62 -20.81
C PRO A 191 7.35 19.63 -19.70
N ILE A 192 8.27 19.38 -18.77
CA ILE A 192 8.09 18.40 -17.68
C ILE A 192 6.91 18.76 -16.77
N GLU A 193 6.55 20.04 -16.67
CA GLU A 193 5.45 20.53 -15.85
C GLU A 193 4.10 19.95 -16.30
N THR A 194 3.97 19.58 -17.58
CA THR A 194 2.78 18.95 -18.15
C THR A 194 2.44 17.64 -17.42
N PHE A 195 3.45 16.94 -16.89
CA PHE A 195 3.28 15.63 -16.25
C PHE A 195 3.04 15.72 -14.73
N LYS A 196 3.01 16.91 -14.12
CA LYS A 196 2.79 17.07 -12.67
C LYS A 196 1.48 16.40 -12.21
N ILE A 197 0.39 16.63 -12.94
CA ILE A 197 -0.92 16.03 -12.64
C ILE A 197 -0.86 14.50 -12.84
N LEU A 198 -0.15 14.04 -13.89
CA LEU A 198 0.01 12.61 -14.16
C LEU A 198 0.72 11.88 -13.01
N PHE A 199 1.83 12.43 -12.51
CA PHE A 199 2.54 11.87 -11.35
C PHE A 199 1.70 11.95 -10.07
N LEU A 200 0.97 13.04 -9.85
CA LEU A 200 0.08 13.16 -8.68
C LEU A 200 -1.03 12.10 -8.70
N VAL A 201 -1.73 11.95 -9.82
CA VAL A 201 -2.78 10.93 -10.00
C VAL A 201 -2.20 9.54 -9.83
N TYR A 202 -1.02 9.29 -10.40
CA TYR A 202 -0.30 8.05 -10.26
C TYR A 202 0.02 7.71 -8.80
N LEU A 203 0.56 8.67 -8.03
CA LEU A 203 0.88 8.48 -6.61
C LEU A 203 -0.38 8.16 -5.81
N VAL A 204 -1.45 8.96 -5.98
CA VAL A 204 -2.73 8.72 -5.30
C VAL A 204 -3.30 7.34 -5.66
N LEU A 205 -3.24 6.96 -6.93
CA LEU A 205 -3.73 5.65 -7.38
C LEU A 205 -2.93 4.51 -6.76
N MET A 206 -1.60 4.62 -6.68
CA MET A 206 -0.76 3.57 -6.07
C MET A 206 -0.99 3.45 -4.57
N GLU A 207 -1.19 4.57 -3.85
CA GLU A 207 -1.60 4.55 -2.44
C GLU A 207 -2.96 3.85 -2.27
N LEU A 208 -3.93 4.17 -3.12
CA LEU A 208 -5.26 3.54 -3.08
C LEU A 208 -5.19 2.04 -3.41
N ILE A 209 -4.37 1.62 -4.37
CA ILE A 209 -4.19 0.20 -4.69
C ILE A 209 -3.50 -0.53 -3.53
N CYS A 210 -2.45 0.05 -2.94
CA CYS A 210 -1.68 -0.59 -1.89
C CYS A 210 -2.43 -0.61 -0.56
N LEU A 211 -3.05 0.50 -0.13
CA LEU A 211 -3.66 0.65 1.19
C LEU A 211 -5.19 0.59 1.17
N GLY A 212 -5.83 0.75 0.02
CA GLY A 212 -7.29 0.70 -0.13
C GLY A 212 -7.96 -0.54 0.48
N PRO A 213 -7.42 -1.77 0.31
CA PRO A 213 -8.02 -2.95 0.94
C PRO A 213 -8.13 -2.88 2.46
N LEU A 214 -7.25 -2.10 3.11
CA LEU A 214 -7.22 -1.94 4.56
C LEU A 214 -8.31 -1.02 5.10
N LEU A 215 -8.90 -0.17 4.24
CA LEU A 215 -9.99 0.74 4.62
C LEU A 215 -11.24 -0.02 5.09
N ILE A 216 -11.36 -1.30 4.76
CA ILE A 216 -12.42 -2.20 5.22
C ILE A 216 -12.49 -2.27 6.77
N PHE A 217 -11.36 -2.12 7.46
CA PHE A 217 -11.32 -2.13 8.93
C PHE A 217 -11.61 -0.79 9.59
N ALA A 218 -11.76 0.29 8.82
CA ALA A 218 -12.01 1.62 9.36
C ALA A 218 -13.24 1.74 10.27
N PRO A 219 -14.44 1.20 9.92
CA PRO A 219 -15.59 1.26 10.82
C PRO A 219 -15.35 0.50 12.13
N LEU A 220 -14.65 -0.64 12.06
CA LEU A 220 -14.36 -1.48 13.21
C LEU A 220 -13.39 -0.78 14.19
N LEU A 221 -12.33 -0.17 13.66
CA LEU A 221 -11.39 0.63 14.45
C LEU A 221 -12.04 1.89 15.04
N ALA A 222 -12.92 2.55 14.28
CA ALA A 222 -13.68 3.70 14.76
C ALA A 222 -14.61 3.31 15.94
N GLN A 223 -15.28 2.17 15.85
CA GLN A 223 -16.12 1.63 16.93
C GLN A 223 -15.28 1.30 18.16
N ALA A 224 -14.18 0.57 17.99
CA ALA A 224 -13.26 0.23 19.08
C ALA A 224 -12.72 1.47 19.79
N ARG A 225 -12.33 2.52 19.03
CA ARG A 225 -11.90 3.80 19.60
C ARG A 225 -12.99 4.49 20.41
N ARG A 226 -14.22 4.57 19.87
CA ARG A 226 -15.36 5.21 20.56
C ARG A 226 -15.71 4.47 21.86
N GLN A 227 -15.75 3.14 21.81
CA GLN A 227 -16.01 2.31 22.98
C GLN A 227 -14.89 2.45 24.03
N GLY A 228 -13.63 2.40 23.60
CA GLY A 228 -12.48 2.60 24.45
C GLY A 228 -12.51 3.97 25.14
N LEU A 229 -12.74 5.06 24.40
CA LEU A 229 -12.84 6.41 24.96
C LEU A 229 -13.93 6.49 26.03
N ARG A 230 -15.12 5.93 25.78
CA ARG A 230 -16.23 5.95 26.73
C ARG A 230 -15.94 5.13 28.00
N GLN A 231 -15.40 3.93 27.86
CA GLN A 231 -15.14 3.06 29.00
C GLN A 231 -14.01 3.61 29.87
N TYR A 232 -12.89 4.01 29.23
CA TYR A 232 -11.75 4.53 29.94
C TYR A 232 -11.97 5.95 30.49
N SER A 233 -12.86 6.76 29.91
CA SER A 233 -13.22 8.06 30.51
C SER A 233 -13.96 7.89 31.84
N ILE A 234 -14.85 6.89 31.94
CA ILE A 234 -15.56 6.59 33.19
C ILE A 234 -14.57 6.07 34.24
N LEU A 235 -13.66 5.17 33.85
CA LEU A 235 -12.62 4.66 34.73
C LEU A 235 -11.65 5.76 35.20
N ALA A 236 -11.25 6.65 34.29
CA ALA A 236 -10.40 7.79 34.62
C ALA A 236 -11.10 8.77 35.57
N ASP A 237 -12.37 9.09 35.34
CA ASP A 237 -13.13 9.98 36.24
C ASP A 237 -13.30 9.35 37.63
N SER A 238 -13.64 8.06 37.72
CA SER A 238 -13.79 7.39 39.02
C SER A 238 -12.47 7.33 39.80
N TYR A 239 -11.36 7.00 39.12
CA TYR A 239 -10.04 6.96 39.74
C TYR A 239 -9.56 8.36 40.15
N ASN A 240 -9.70 9.37 39.28
CA ASN A 240 -9.31 10.74 39.59
C ASN A 240 -10.08 11.31 40.79
N ARG A 241 -11.38 11.06 40.90
CA ARG A 241 -12.18 11.49 42.06
C ARG A 241 -11.72 10.82 43.34
N ALA A 242 -11.44 9.52 43.31
CA ALA A 242 -10.92 8.80 44.47
C ALA A 242 -9.53 9.31 44.89
N PHE A 243 -8.67 9.60 43.91
CA PHE A 243 -7.35 10.18 44.13
C PHE A 243 -7.44 11.59 44.75
N GLU A 244 -8.28 12.46 44.19
CA GLU A 244 -8.54 13.82 44.71
C GLU A 244 -9.04 13.78 46.16
N GLN A 245 -10.00 12.90 46.45
CA GLN A 245 -10.54 12.71 47.80
C GLN A 245 -9.44 12.26 48.78
N LYS A 246 -8.69 11.22 48.41
CA LYS A 246 -7.65 10.64 49.26
C LYS A 246 -6.49 11.60 49.47
N TRP A 247 -5.91 12.17 48.41
CA TRP A 247 -4.60 12.82 48.44
C TRP A 247 -4.62 14.35 48.36
N VAL A 248 -5.64 14.96 47.76
CA VAL A 248 -5.67 16.43 47.52
C VAL A 248 -6.54 17.14 48.54
N THR A 249 -7.74 16.62 48.80
CA THR A 249 -8.67 17.19 49.79
C THR A 249 -8.39 16.74 51.22
N GLY A 250 -7.36 15.91 51.43
CA GLY A 250 -6.79 15.61 52.75
C GLY A 250 -7.52 14.54 53.56
N GLN A 251 -8.18 13.55 52.93
CA GLN A 251 -8.78 12.41 53.64
C GLN A 251 -7.79 11.25 53.90
N THR A 252 -6.48 11.50 53.77
CA THR A 252 -5.45 10.47 53.94
C THR A 252 -5.25 10.11 55.42
N SER A 253 -4.94 8.84 55.70
CA SER A 253 -4.42 8.45 57.01
C SER A 253 -3.05 9.11 57.26
N PRO A 254 -2.74 9.61 58.47
CA PRO A 254 -1.47 10.26 58.79
C PRO A 254 -0.21 9.41 58.50
N ASP A 255 -0.37 8.09 58.50
CA ASP A 255 0.72 7.13 58.34
C ASP A 255 1.02 6.74 56.89
N GLU A 256 0.24 7.23 55.91
CA GLU A 256 0.43 6.91 54.50
C GLU A 256 1.11 8.07 53.75
N PRO A 257 2.43 7.98 53.45
CA PRO A 257 3.12 9.04 52.73
C PRO A 257 2.71 9.07 51.25
N LEU A 258 2.50 10.27 50.72
CA LEU A 258 2.22 10.48 49.30
C LEU A 258 3.40 10.04 48.42
N LEU A 259 4.62 10.40 48.82
CA LEU A 259 5.84 10.01 48.10
C LEU A 259 6.11 8.52 48.30
N GLY A 260 6.23 7.79 47.19
CA GLY A 260 6.41 6.33 47.19
C GLY A 260 5.10 5.53 47.11
N SER A 261 3.94 6.20 47.13
CA SER A 261 2.66 5.54 46.89
C SER A 261 2.52 5.07 45.44
N ALA A 262 2.00 3.85 45.26
CA ALA A 262 1.64 3.30 43.96
C ALA A 262 0.49 4.06 43.27
N ASP A 263 -0.27 4.87 44.01
CA ASP A 263 -1.41 5.62 43.48
C ASP A 263 -0.97 6.70 42.47
N ILE A 264 0.16 7.36 42.70
CA ILE A 264 0.69 8.37 41.76
C ILE A 264 1.08 7.73 40.43
N GLN A 265 1.77 6.59 40.50
CA GLN A 265 2.16 5.85 39.29
C GLN A 265 0.93 5.33 38.54
N SER A 266 -0.04 4.76 39.27
CA SER A 266 -1.29 4.26 38.70
C SER A 266 -2.10 5.38 38.02
N LEU A 267 -2.13 6.58 38.59
CA LEU A 267 -2.73 7.77 37.99
C LEU A 267 -2.06 8.13 36.64
N ALA A 268 -0.73 8.13 36.61
CA ALA A 268 0.04 8.40 35.39
C ALA A 268 -0.18 7.30 34.34
N ASP A 269 -0.18 6.03 34.72
CA ASP A 269 -0.39 4.88 33.82
C ASP A 269 -1.81 4.85 33.22
N LEU A 270 -2.81 5.26 34.00
CA LEU A 270 -4.18 5.44 33.52
C LEU A 270 -4.27 6.58 32.49
N GLY A 271 -3.60 7.70 32.76
CA GLY A 271 -3.46 8.81 31.82
C GLY A 271 -2.78 8.39 30.52
N ASN A 272 -1.69 7.64 30.60
CA ASN A 272 -0.98 7.08 29.45
C ASN A 272 -1.87 6.15 28.62
N SER A 273 -2.58 5.23 29.29
CA SER A 273 -3.52 4.31 28.63
C SER A 273 -4.64 5.04 27.91
N PHE A 274 -5.21 6.08 28.52
CA PHE A 274 -6.21 6.94 27.89
C PHE A 274 -5.64 7.72 26.69
N GLY A 275 -4.39 8.18 26.81
CA GLY A 275 -3.64 8.81 25.72
C GLY A 275 -3.52 7.91 24.48
N VAL A 276 -3.16 6.64 24.66
CA VAL A 276 -3.08 5.66 23.55
C VAL A 276 -4.41 5.52 22.82
N ILE A 277 -5.53 5.45 23.55
CA ILE A 277 -6.87 5.35 22.95
C ILE A 277 -7.21 6.64 22.18
N ARG A 278 -6.84 7.81 22.73
CA ARG A 278 -7.05 9.09 22.07
C ARG A 278 -6.27 9.20 20.76
N GLU A 279 -5.08 8.62 20.70
CA GLU A 279 -4.21 8.58 19.52
C GLU A 279 -4.47 7.37 18.60
N MET A 280 -5.45 6.52 18.93
CA MET A 280 -5.84 5.38 18.10
C MET A 280 -6.27 5.84 16.71
N ARG A 281 -5.65 5.23 15.71
CA ARG A 281 -5.86 5.50 14.29
C ARG A 281 -7.14 4.84 13.80
N LEU A 282 -7.77 5.47 12.81
CA LEU A 282 -8.98 4.93 12.15
C LEU A 282 -8.64 3.92 11.04
N PHE A 283 -7.36 3.70 10.77
CA PHE A 283 -6.90 2.80 9.72
C PHE A 283 -5.77 1.93 10.27
N PRO A 284 -5.60 0.69 9.79
CA PRO A 284 -4.56 -0.21 10.26
C PRO A 284 -3.18 0.08 9.63
N PHE A 285 -2.97 1.32 9.18
CA PHE A 285 -1.71 1.81 8.62
C PHE A 285 -1.36 3.20 9.15
N SER A 286 -0.09 3.59 9.03
CA SER A 286 0.47 4.85 9.55
C SER A 286 0.73 5.86 8.43
N GLN A 287 0.89 7.13 8.80
CA GLN A 287 1.43 8.15 7.90
C GLN A 287 2.83 7.78 7.38
N GLN A 288 3.63 7.08 8.19
CA GLN A 288 4.93 6.57 7.77
C GLN A 288 4.80 5.58 6.60
N GLN A 289 3.81 4.69 6.60
CA GLN A 289 3.61 3.73 5.50
C GLN A 289 3.14 4.42 4.23
N ILE A 290 2.26 5.42 4.32
CA ILE A 290 1.89 6.28 3.19
C ILE A 290 3.16 6.96 2.64
N LEU A 291 3.95 7.61 3.50
CA LEU A 291 5.17 8.28 3.06
C LEU A 291 6.16 7.31 2.41
N GLN A 292 6.35 6.11 2.96
CA GLN A 292 7.25 5.10 2.41
C GLN A 292 6.80 4.64 1.01
N ILE A 293 5.51 4.39 0.81
CA ILE A 293 4.97 4.00 -0.51
C ILE A 293 5.16 5.16 -1.49
N ALA A 294 4.77 6.39 -1.12
CA ALA A 294 4.95 7.58 -1.95
C ALA A 294 6.42 7.83 -2.34
N VAL A 295 7.36 7.66 -1.39
CA VAL A 295 8.80 7.77 -1.66
C VAL A 295 9.23 6.70 -2.66
N ILE A 296 8.92 5.42 -2.40
CA ILE A 296 9.28 4.31 -3.29
C ILE A 296 8.69 4.51 -4.70
N ALA A 297 7.43 4.97 -4.78
CA ALA A 297 6.75 5.26 -6.03
C ALA A 297 7.37 6.44 -6.79
N SER A 298 8.00 7.39 -6.10
CA SER A 298 8.61 8.58 -6.71
C SER A 298 10.06 8.35 -7.13
N LEU A 299 10.77 7.36 -6.54
CA LEU A 299 12.20 7.11 -6.80
C LEU A 299 12.55 7.00 -8.29
N PRO A 300 11.82 6.24 -9.13
CA PRO A 300 12.16 6.13 -10.55
C PRO A 300 12.00 7.42 -11.36
N GLY A 301 11.28 8.40 -10.84
CA GLY A 301 11.10 9.71 -11.47
C GLY A 301 12.23 10.70 -11.18
N LEU A 302 13.08 10.44 -10.17
CA LEU A 302 14.19 11.32 -9.81
C LEU A 302 15.16 11.62 -10.97
N PRO A 303 15.53 10.64 -11.83
CA PRO A 303 16.42 10.91 -12.95
C PRO A 303 15.87 11.95 -13.95
N LEU A 304 14.56 12.16 -14.01
CA LEU A 304 13.94 13.15 -14.89
C LEU A 304 14.35 14.58 -14.55
N ILE A 305 14.69 14.84 -13.29
CA ILE A 305 15.11 16.16 -12.83
C ILE A 305 16.41 16.57 -13.55
N PHE A 306 17.32 15.62 -13.77
CA PHE A 306 18.58 15.86 -14.47
C PHE A 306 18.42 16.10 -15.98
N LEU A 307 17.24 15.82 -16.56
CA LEU A 307 16.95 16.18 -17.95
C LEU A 307 16.62 17.66 -18.12
N VAL A 308 16.14 18.31 -17.07
CA VAL A 308 15.65 19.71 -17.11
C VAL A 308 16.60 20.66 -16.40
N MET A 309 17.25 20.22 -15.32
CA MET A 309 18.19 21.03 -14.55
C MET A 309 19.62 20.48 -14.66
N PRO A 310 20.62 21.31 -15.01
CA PRO A 310 22.02 20.97 -14.87
C PRO A 310 22.36 20.60 -13.42
N VAL A 311 23.22 19.59 -13.23
CA VAL A 311 23.61 19.09 -11.88
C VAL A 311 24.15 20.21 -10.98
N GLY A 312 24.82 21.22 -11.54
CA GLY A 312 25.33 22.37 -10.79
C GLY A 312 24.25 23.23 -10.14
N GLU A 313 23.13 23.48 -10.84
CA GLU A 313 22.00 24.22 -10.28
C GLU A 313 21.32 23.44 -9.16
N LEU A 314 21.18 22.13 -9.34
CA LEU A 314 20.60 21.20 -8.37
C LEU A 314 21.43 21.14 -7.07
N LEU A 315 22.76 21.11 -7.18
CA LEU A 315 23.67 21.17 -6.04
C LEU A 315 23.58 22.53 -5.31
N SER A 316 23.41 23.64 -6.04
CA SER A 316 23.23 24.95 -5.41
C SER A 316 21.91 25.08 -4.64
N LEU A 317 20.82 24.50 -5.16
CA LEU A 317 19.52 24.43 -4.47
C LEU A 317 19.58 23.56 -3.21
N LEU A 318 20.23 22.39 -3.27
CA LEU A 318 20.41 21.51 -2.12
C LEU A 318 21.31 22.13 -1.04
N ALA A 319 22.40 22.79 -1.44
CA ALA A 319 23.27 23.51 -0.53
C ALA A 319 22.53 24.67 0.15
N GLY A 320 21.66 25.38 -0.58
CA GLY A 320 20.83 26.46 -0.05
C GLY A 320 19.68 25.99 0.86
N ALA A 321 19.22 24.74 0.73
CA ALA A 321 18.16 24.17 1.58
C ALA A 321 18.70 23.48 2.85
N LEU A 322 20.00 23.16 2.88
CA LEU A 322 20.70 22.58 4.04
C LEU A 322 21.36 23.65 4.94
N LEU A 323 21.38 24.92 4.50
CA LEU A 323 21.79 26.11 5.26
C LEU A 323 20.55 26.81 5.83
#